data_AF-A0A2M8Y0C5-F1
#
_entry.id   AF-A0A2M8Y0C5-F1
#
_cell.length_a   1.000
_cell.length_b   1.000
_cell.length_c   1.000
_cell.angle_alpha   90.00
_cell.angle_beta   90.00
_cell.angle_gamma   90.00
#
_symmetry.space_group_name_H-M   'P 1'
#
loop_
_entity.id
_entity.type
_entity.pdbx_description
1 polymer ?
#
loop_
_entity_poly.entity_id
_entity_poly.type
_entity_poly.pdbx_seq_one_letter_code
_entity_poly.pdbx_strand_id
1 'polypeptide(L)'
;MKLRYLALIFINALILLVFLNISVDKLETVLDGSIIEIEIFKIIGFTILSLIGIRILISYFRWKKINSKSTKQKISALLIFTICFILYFNYSQKFIENRIVNITLRRQLSQKIKFINGSESETKAENLTFEEYQLIIKTKWFPKISKEAKNISYYYWYDGFLPDHSFTLKYNVPKNIKIKPFDITDGDFTQSQKVEMLKTSKNVEYSENEQ
;
A
#
# COMPACT_ATOMS: atom_id res chain seq x y z
N MET A 1 24.04 21.96 16.40
CA MET A 1 22.75 22.44 15.81
C MET A 1 21.95 23.10 16.93
N LYS A 2 21.28 24.24 16.70
CA LYS A 2 20.50 24.90 17.78
C LYS A 2 19.19 24.14 18.04
N LEU A 3 18.80 24.00 19.31
CA LEU A 3 17.58 23.30 19.78
C LEU A 3 16.32 23.64 18.97
N ARG A 4 16.19 24.91 18.54
CA ARG A 4 15.03 25.40 17.77
C ARG A 4 14.83 24.73 16.41
N TYR A 5 15.92 24.35 15.72
CA TYR A 5 15.81 23.67 14.42
C TYR A 5 15.45 22.20 14.60
N LEU A 6 15.95 21.57 15.66
CA LEU A 6 15.55 20.22 16.05
C LEU A 6 14.06 20.19 16.41
N ALA A 7 13.57 21.19 17.15
CA ALA A 7 12.14 21.32 17.46
C ALA A 7 11.27 21.43 16.19
N LEU A 8 11.69 22.21 15.19
CA LEU A 8 10.96 22.31 13.91
C LEU A 8 10.89 20.98 13.17
N ILE A 9 12.01 20.26 13.09
CA ILE A 9 12.08 18.96 12.43
C ILE A 9 11.22 17.93 13.18
N PHE A 10 11.30 17.92 14.52
CA PHE A 10 10.50 17.03 15.35
C PHE A 10 9.00 17.28 15.20
N ILE A 11 8.57 18.55 15.23
CA ILE A 11 7.17 18.92 14.99
C ILE A 11 6.71 18.45 13.60
N ASN A 12 7.53 18.66 12.56
CA ASN A 12 7.20 18.19 11.22
C ASN A 12 7.06 16.66 11.14
N ALA A 13 7.96 15.91 11.78
CA ALA A 13 7.86 14.45 11.85
C ALA A 13 6.59 14.01 12.58
N LEU A 14 6.23 14.67 13.69
CA LEU A 14 4.99 14.39 14.43
C LEU A 14 3.75 14.65 13.56
N ILE A 15 3.72 15.76 12.82
CA ILE A 15 2.62 16.05 11.88
C ILE A 15 2.54 14.95 10.81
N LEU A 16 3.66 14.54 10.21
CA LEU A 16 3.68 13.46 9.22
C LEU A 16 3.18 12.13 9.81
N LEU A 17 3.52 11.81 11.05
CA LEU A 17 2.99 10.62 11.75
C LEU A 17 1.48 10.70 11.96
N VAL A 18 0.94 11.87 12.29
CA VAL A 18 -0.51 12.07 12.37
C VAL A 18 -1.15 11.87 10.99
N PHE A 19 -0.58 12.46 9.94
CA PHE A 19 -1.04 12.29 8.57
C PHE A 19 -1.01 10.81 8.12
N LEU A 20 0.05 10.08 8.46
CA LEU A 20 0.14 8.65 8.17
C LEU A 20 -1.01 7.87 8.84
N ASN A 21 -1.22 8.10 10.14
CA ASN A 21 -2.26 7.40 10.92
C ASN A 21 -3.67 7.64 10.40
N ILE A 22 -3.99 8.85 9.92
CA ILE A 22 -5.31 9.13 9.35
C ILE A 22 -5.48 8.57 7.93
N SER A 23 -4.36 8.46 7.19
CA SER A 23 -4.37 8.06 5.77
C SER A 23 -4.44 6.55 5.57
N VAL A 24 -3.77 5.79 6.43
CA VAL A 24 -3.83 4.32 6.43
C VAL A 24 -5.14 3.88 7.09
N ASP A 25 -5.81 2.90 6.49
CA ASP A 25 -7.04 2.33 7.04
C ASP A 25 -6.89 0.84 7.34
N LYS A 26 -7.91 0.29 8.00
CA LYS A 26 -7.92 -1.12 8.43
C LYS A 26 -7.78 -2.08 7.25
N LEU A 27 -8.30 -1.72 6.07
CA LEU A 27 -8.21 -2.59 4.89
C LEU A 27 -6.77 -2.66 4.39
N GLU A 28 -6.05 -1.53 4.35
CA GLU A 28 -4.64 -1.51 3.98
C GLU A 28 -3.78 -2.34 4.92
N THR A 29 -3.99 -2.22 6.23
CA THR A 29 -3.24 -3.03 7.22
C THR A 29 -3.57 -4.51 7.12
N VAL A 30 -4.82 -4.87 6.82
CA VAL A 30 -5.23 -6.28 6.60
C VAL A 30 -4.58 -6.85 5.34
N LEU A 31 -4.46 -6.05 4.29
CA LEU A 31 -3.83 -6.48 3.05
C LEU A 31 -2.31 -6.47 3.14
N ASP A 32 -1.71 -5.53 3.86
CA ASP A 32 -0.27 -5.39 4.01
C ASP A 32 0.07 -4.93 5.42
N GLY A 33 0.40 -5.89 6.28
CA GLY A 33 0.77 -5.63 7.67
C GLY A 33 2.06 -4.79 7.79
N SER A 34 2.91 -4.75 6.76
CA SER A 34 4.19 -4.01 6.76
C SER A 34 4.07 -2.56 6.29
N ILE A 35 2.87 -2.12 5.88
CA ILE A 35 2.67 -0.81 5.25
C ILE A 35 3.03 0.34 6.20
N ILE A 36 2.75 0.20 7.50
CA ILE A 36 2.98 1.25 8.49
C ILE A 36 4.48 1.41 8.74
N GLU A 37 5.21 0.32 8.91
CA GLU A 37 6.65 0.28 9.16
C GLU A 37 7.40 0.93 8.00
N ILE A 38 7.07 0.54 6.76
CA ILE A 38 7.69 1.09 5.56
C ILE A 38 7.47 2.61 5.47
N GLU A 39 6.26 3.08 5.77
CA GLU A 39 5.96 4.52 5.77
C GLU A 39 6.68 5.28 6.90
N ILE A 40 6.83 4.67 8.09
CA ILE A 40 7.63 5.22 9.18
C ILE A 40 9.10 5.36 8.75
N PHE A 41 9.67 4.36 8.08
CA PHE A 41 11.03 4.44 7.54
C PHE A 41 11.19 5.57 6.53
N LYS A 42 10.18 5.83 5.68
CA LYS A 42 10.19 7.00 4.80
C LYS A 42 10.22 8.31 5.61
N ILE A 43 9.38 8.45 6.63
CA ILE A 43 9.37 9.64 7.50
C ILE A 43 10.76 9.86 8.13
N ILE A 44 11.39 8.79 8.64
CA ILE A 44 12.75 8.84 9.20
C ILE A 44 13.75 9.30 8.13
N GLY A 45 13.71 8.72 6.93
CA GLY A 45 14.59 9.10 5.81
C GLY A 45 14.48 10.59 5.45
N PHE A 46 13.26 11.10 5.30
CA PHE A 46 13.02 12.52 5.01
C PHE A 46 13.39 13.44 6.18
N THR A 47 13.29 12.95 7.41
CA THR A 47 13.77 13.66 8.61
C THR A 47 15.29 13.82 8.58
N ILE A 48 16.03 12.76 8.22
CA ILE A 48 17.49 12.81 8.05
C ILE A 48 17.88 13.78 6.93
N LEU A 49 17.19 13.74 5.78
CA LEU A 49 17.41 14.69 4.69
C LEU A 49 17.17 16.14 5.14
N SER A 50 16.14 16.38 5.95
CA SER A 50 15.88 17.70 6.54
C SER A 50 17.01 18.16 7.47
N LEU A 51 17.57 17.26 8.29
CA LEU A 51 18.73 17.58 9.15
C LEU A 51 19.96 17.99 8.32
N ILE A 52 20.23 17.26 7.23
CA ILE A 52 21.32 17.58 6.30
C ILE A 52 21.07 18.95 5.64
N GLY A 53 19.85 19.17 5.13
CA GLY A 53 19.44 20.44 4.51
C GLY A 53 19.61 21.62 5.46
N ILE A 54 19.19 21.49 6.73
CA ILE A 54 19.39 22.53 7.74
C ILE A 54 20.88 22.78 8.02
N ARG A 55 21.72 21.75 8.03
CA ARG A 55 23.17 21.92 8.23
C ARG A 55 23.79 22.75 7.11
N ILE A 56 23.40 22.49 5.86
CA ILE A 56 23.82 23.28 4.69
C ILE A 56 23.30 24.71 4.83
N LEU A 57 22.02 24.88 5.18
CA LEU A 57 21.37 26.18 5.31
C LEU A 57 22.00 27.06 6.41
N ILE A 58 22.43 26.47 7.53
CA ILE A 58 23.17 27.20 8.58
C ILE A 58 24.47 27.78 8.02
N SER A 59 25.18 27.03 7.19
CA SER A 59 26.41 27.49 6.54
C SER A 59 26.12 28.63 5.57
N TYR A 60 25.05 28.51 4.78
CA TYR A 60 24.56 29.57 3.91
C TYR A 60 24.20 30.87 4.68
N PHE A 61 23.49 30.76 5.81
CA PHE A 61 23.15 31.92 6.64
C PHE A 61 24.37 32.65 7.20
N ARG A 62 25.43 31.92 7.53
CA ARG A 62 26.71 32.52 7.98
C ARG A 62 27.38 33.27 6.84
N TRP A 63 27.47 32.64 5.66
CA TRP A 63 28.08 33.25 4.48
C TRP A 63 27.36 34.54 4.05
N LYS A 64 26.03 34.52 4.00
CA LYS A 64 25.22 35.70 3.65
C LYS A 64 25.02 36.69 4.79
N LYS A 65 25.64 36.49 5.96
CA LYS A 65 25.52 37.33 7.16
C LYS A 65 24.06 37.66 7.55
N ILE A 66 23.13 36.73 7.28
CA ILE A 66 21.74 36.90 7.68
C ILE A 66 21.71 36.84 9.21
N ASN A 67 21.25 37.89 9.89
CA ASN A 67 21.26 37.96 11.36
C ASN A 67 19.87 37.81 11.98
N SER A 68 18.81 38.12 11.22
CA SER A 68 17.43 37.99 11.68
C SER A 68 17.08 36.54 12.06
N LYS A 69 16.72 36.33 13.32
CA LYS A 69 16.29 35.02 13.85
C LYS A 69 15.00 34.55 13.17
N SER A 70 14.03 35.45 13.01
CA SER A 70 12.73 35.18 12.39
C SER A 70 12.91 34.73 10.94
N THR A 71 13.73 35.43 10.16
CA THR A 71 14.00 35.08 8.75
C THR A 71 14.64 33.69 8.63
N LYS A 72 15.61 33.36 9.48
CA LYS A 72 16.24 32.03 9.49
C LYS A 72 15.23 30.92 9.77
N GLN A 73 14.32 31.14 10.72
CA GLN A 73 13.29 30.16 11.07
C GLN A 73 12.30 29.95 9.93
N LYS A 74 11.81 31.03 9.29
CA LYS A 74 10.90 30.94 8.14
C LYS A 74 11.50 30.17 6.97
N ILE A 75 12.75 30.49 6.59
CA ILE A 75 13.44 29.78 5.49
C ILE A 75 13.69 28.31 5.87
N SER A 76 14.06 28.03 7.12
CA SER A 76 14.25 26.66 7.60
C SER A 76 12.96 25.84 7.55
N ALA A 77 11.85 26.41 8.00
CA ALA A 77 10.54 25.77 7.96
C ALA A 77 10.10 25.52 6.51
N LEU A 78 10.29 26.51 5.62
CA LEU A 78 10.02 26.35 4.20
C LEU A 78 10.84 25.21 3.58
N LEU A 79 12.13 25.14 3.88
CA LEU A 79 13.00 24.07 3.40
C LEU A 79 12.52 22.68 3.85
N ILE A 80 12.21 22.53 5.15
CA ILE A 80 11.70 21.27 5.70
C ILE A 80 10.40 20.89 5.00
N PHE A 81 9.48 21.84 4.84
CA PHE A 81 8.22 21.61 4.13
C PHE A 81 8.45 21.18 2.68
N THR A 82 9.36 21.84 1.96
CA THR A 82 9.71 21.49 0.57
C THR A 82 10.30 20.09 0.48
N ILE A 83 11.22 19.72 1.37
CA ILE A 83 11.82 18.38 1.41
C ILE A 83 10.73 17.33 1.64
N CYS A 84 9.82 17.57 2.58
CA CYS A 84 8.76 16.63 2.93
C CYS A 84 7.49 16.74 2.07
N PHE A 85 7.46 17.63 1.07
CA PHE A 85 6.24 17.96 0.32
C PHE A 85 5.59 16.72 -0.31
N ILE A 86 6.42 15.82 -0.86
CA ILE A 86 5.94 14.60 -1.49
C ILE A 86 5.21 13.66 -0.50
N LEU A 87 5.66 13.59 0.76
CA LEU A 87 4.99 12.78 1.78
C LEU A 87 3.63 13.37 2.14
N TYR A 88 3.57 14.69 2.33
CA TYR A 88 2.29 15.37 2.57
C TYR A 88 1.30 15.16 1.44
N PHE A 89 1.75 15.27 0.19
CA PHE A 89 0.92 15.05 -0.98
C PHE A 89 0.39 13.60 -1.03
N ASN A 90 1.28 12.62 -0.89
CA ASN A 90 0.92 11.21 -0.94
C ASN A 90 -0.06 10.81 0.17
N TYR A 91 0.16 11.28 1.40
CA TYR A 91 -0.75 11.01 2.52
C TYR A 91 -2.10 11.68 2.31
N SER A 92 -2.12 12.93 1.84
CA SER A 92 -3.37 13.62 1.53
C SER A 92 -4.17 12.88 0.44
N GLN A 93 -3.49 12.43 -0.63
CA GLN A 93 -4.14 11.66 -1.69
C GLN A 93 -4.71 10.34 -1.16
N LYS A 94 -3.91 9.57 -0.41
CA LYS A 94 -4.36 8.31 0.22
C LYS A 94 -5.56 8.55 1.12
N PHE A 95 -5.54 9.59 1.96
CA PHE A 95 -6.65 9.95 2.82
C PHE A 95 -7.93 10.21 2.00
N ILE A 96 -7.85 11.02 0.95
CA ILE A 96 -9.00 11.32 0.10
C ILE A 96 -9.53 10.04 -0.57
N GLU A 97 -8.65 9.26 -1.20
CA GLU A 97 -9.04 8.04 -1.92
C GLU A 97 -9.66 6.99 -0.98
N ASN A 98 -9.07 6.79 0.19
CA ASN A 98 -9.48 5.73 1.12
C ASN A 98 -10.66 6.13 1.99
N ARG A 99 -10.64 7.35 2.54
CA ARG A 99 -11.62 7.80 3.54
C ARG A 99 -12.79 8.58 2.97
N ILE A 100 -12.64 9.19 1.79
CA ILE A 100 -13.69 10.01 1.19
C ILE A 100 -14.30 9.30 -0.02
N VAL A 101 -13.49 8.96 -1.02
CA VAL A 101 -13.98 8.45 -2.31
C VAL A 101 -14.45 6.98 -2.19
N ASN A 102 -13.62 6.11 -1.63
CA ASN A 102 -13.89 4.66 -1.63
C ASN A 102 -14.42 4.13 -0.29
N ILE A 103 -14.92 4.99 0.61
CA ILE A 103 -15.28 4.59 1.98
C ILE A 103 -16.27 3.41 2.02
N THR A 104 -17.33 3.46 1.21
CA THR A 104 -18.36 2.42 1.18
C THR A 104 -17.81 1.10 0.65
N LEU A 105 -17.08 1.16 -0.46
CA LEU A 105 -16.49 0.00 -1.13
C LEU A 105 -15.44 -0.69 -0.24
N ARG A 106 -14.54 0.09 0.37
CA ARG A 106 -13.53 -0.41 1.30
C ARG A 106 -14.16 -1.02 2.55
N ARG A 107 -15.24 -0.43 3.07
CA ARG A 107 -15.99 -1.00 4.20
C ARG A 107 -16.62 -2.34 3.84
N GLN A 108 -17.29 -2.45 2.70
CA GLN A 108 -17.87 -3.71 2.22
C GLN A 108 -16.79 -4.78 2.03
N LEU A 109 -15.69 -4.43 1.38
CA LEU A 109 -14.55 -5.33 1.18
C LEU A 109 -13.95 -5.80 2.51
N SER A 110 -13.76 -4.90 3.48
CA SER A 110 -13.20 -5.26 4.79
C SER A 110 -14.06 -6.26 5.58
N GLN A 111 -15.36 -6.34 5.29
CA GLN A 111 -16.27 -7.32 5.91
C GLN A 111 -16.21 -8.69 5.22
N LYS A 112 -15.82 -8.72 3.94
CA LYS A 112 -15.69 -9.96 3.15
C LYS A 112 -14.36 -10.66 3.35
N ILE A 113 -13.29 -9.89 3.60
CA ILE A 113 -11.97 -10.45 3.92
C ILE A 113 -12.02 -11.05 5.33
N LYS A 114 -11.64 -12.32 5.43
CA LYS A 114 -11.56 -13.07 6.69
C LYS A 114 -10.16 -13.62 6.86
N PHE A 115 -9.64 -13.50 8.07
CA PHE A 115 -8.43 -14.21 8.49
C PHE A 115 -8.78 -15.66 8.80
N ILE A 116 -7.92 -16.58 8.36
CA ILE A 116 -8.09 -18.01 8.64
C ILE A 116 -7.24 -18.33 9.86
N ASN A 117 -7.84 -19.06 10.81
CA ASN A 117 -7.23 -19.36 12.11
C ASN A 117 -6.77 -18.14 12.91
N GLY A 118 -7.27 -16.93 12.58
CA GLY A 118 -6.88 -15.68 13.22
C GLY A 118 -5.48 -15.17 12.84
N SER A 119 -4.83 -15.77 11.83
CA SER A 119 -3.50 -15.37 11.36
C SER A 119 -3.60 -14.33 10.24
N GLU A 120 -2.79 -13.27 10.32
CA GLU A 120 -2.67 -12.24 9.27
C GLU A 120 -1.99 -12.78 8.00
N SER A 121 -1.22 -13.86 8.15
CA SER A 121 -0.60 -14.62 7.07
C SER A 121 -1.60 -15.32 6.16
N GLU A 122 -2.85 -15.51 6.62
CA GLU A 122 -3.88 -16.23 5.88
C GLU A 122 -5.14 -15.42 5.70
N THR A 123 -5.45 -15.07 4.45
CA THR A 123 -6.63 -14.29 4.10
C THR A 123 -7.46 -14.99 3.04
N LYS A 124 -8.78 -14.90 3.19
CA LYS A 124 -9.71 -15.26 2.13
C LYS A 124 -10.82 -14.25 1.99
N ALA A 125 -11.36 -14.16 0.79
CA ALA A 125 -12.60 -13.46 0.54
C ALA A 125 -13.44 -14.21 -0.49
N GLU A 126 -14.75 -14.12 -0.34
CA GLU A 126 -15.72 -14.81 -1.18
C GLU A 126 -16.74 -13.79 -1.70
N ASN A 127 -17.30 -14.05 -2.89
CA ASN A 127 -18.33 -13.21 -3.52
C ASN A 127 -17.91 -11.73 -3.67
N LEU A 128 -16.66 -11.50 -4.07
CA LEU A 128 -16.16 -10.18 -4.42
C LEU A 128 -16.76 -9.70 -5.76
N THR A 129 -17.06 -8.41 -5.84
CA THR A 129 -17.28 -7.74 -7.12
C THR A 129 -15.94 -7.45 -7.81
N PHE A 130 -15.99 -7.11 -9.09
CA PHE A 130 -14.79 -6.73 -9.81
C PHE A 130 -14.12 -5.49 -9.20
N GLU A 131 -14.90 -4.48 -8.79
CA GLU A 131 -14.40 -3.25 -8.19
C GLU A 131 -13.71 -3.51 -6.83
N GLU A 132 -14.29 -4.39 -6.02
CA GLU A 132 -13.68 -4.83 -4.76
C GLU A 132 -12.36 -5.55 -5.01
N TYR A 133 -12.32 -6.48 -5.98
CA TYR A 133 -11.09 -7.17 -6.35
C TYR A 133 -10.02 -6.21 -6.90
N GLN A 134 -10.42 -5.20 -7.68
CA GLN A 134 -9.50 -4.17 -8.18
C GLN A 134 -8.83 -3.36 -7.06
N LEU A 135 -9.49 -3.20 -5.90
CA LEU A 135 -8.83 -2.58 -4.75
C LEU A 135 -7.74 -3.47 -4.15
N ILE A 136 -7.96 -4.79 -4.10
CA ILE A 136 -6.98 -5.74 -3.56
C ILE A 136 -5.71 -5.76 -4.40
N ILE A 137 -5.85 -5.86 -5.74
CA ILE A 137 -4.69 -5.97 -6.64
C ILE A 137 -3.88 -4.67 -6.79
N LYS A 138 -4.35 -3.55 -6.21
CA LYS A 138 -3.54 -2.33 -6.09
C LYS A 138 -2.48 -2.46 -4.99
N THR A 139 -2.73 -3.30 -4.00
CA THR A 139 -1.85 -3.53 -2.85
C THR A 139 -1.09 -4.85 -2.98
N LYS A 140 -1.75 -5.87 -3.55
CA LYS A 140 -1.17 -7.21 -3.77
C LYS A 140 -0.81 -7.43 -5.24
N TRP A 141 0.16 -8.33 -5.48
CA TRP A 141 0.62 -8.71 -6.82
C TRP A 141 -0.36 -9.61 -7.58
N PHE A 142 -1.52 -9.93 -6.99
CA PHE A 142 -2.53 -10.83 -7.55
C PHE A 142 -2.88 -10.52 -9.02
N PRO A 143 -3.20 -11.56 -9.82
CA PRO A 143 -3.34 -11.43 -11.26
C PRO A 143 -4.55 -10.55 -11.66
N LYS A 144 -4.41 -9.80 -12.74
CA LYS A 144 -5.51 -9.02 -13.30
C LYS A 144 -6.52 -9.95 -13.98
N ILE A 145 -7.81 -9.68 -13.76
CA ILE A 145 -8.93 -10.43 -14.37
C ILE A 145 -9.79 -9.55 -15.27
N SER A 146 -10.68 -10.17 -16.04
CA SER A 146 -11.66 -9.46 -16.88
C SER A 146 -12.63 -8.62 -16.05
N LYS A 147 -13.03 -7.46 -16.57
CA LYS A 147 -14.09 -6.60 -15.96
C LYS A 147 -15.44 -7.31 -15.86
N GLU A 148 -15.67 -8.34 -16.67
CA GLU A 148 -16.90 -9.14 -16.68
C GLU A 148 -16.87 -10.29 -15.67
N ALA A 149 -15.79 -10.43 -14.88
CA ALA A 149 -15.67 -11.45 -13.87
C ALA A 149 -16.71 -11.27 -12.74
N LYS A 150 -17.31 -12.39 -12.31
CA LYS A 150 -18.31 -12.46 -11.24
C LYS A 150 -17.96 -13.56 -10.26
N ASN A 151 -18.54 -13.50 -9.07
CA ASN A 151 -18.34 -14.47 -7.99
C ASN A 151 -16.86 -14.69 -7.69
N ILE A 152 -16.10 -13.59 -7.61
CA ILE A 152 -14.66 -13.65 -7.43
C ILE A 152 -14.38 -14.08 -5.99
N SER A 153 -13.55 -15.08 -5.80
CA SER A 153 -13.07 -15.51 -4.50
C SER A 153 -11.57 -15.76 -4.54
N TYR A 154 -10.90 -15.47 -3.43
CA TYR A 154 -9.49 -15.80 -3.29
C TYR A 154 -9.19 -16.42 -1.93
N TYR A 155 -8.11 -17.19 -1.91
CA TYR A 155 -7.41 -17.65 -0.73
C TYR A 155 -5.94 -17.30 -0.90
N TYR A 156 -5.32 -16.75 0.14
CA TYR A 156 -3.92 -16.38 0.16
C TYR A 156 -3.30 -16.77 1.50
N TRP A 157 -2.18 -17.47 1.44
CA TRP A 157 -1.33 -17.84 2.55
C TRP A 157 0.10 -17.35 2.27
N TYR A 158 0.79 -16.86 3.29
CA TYR A 158 2.19 -16.45 3.23
C TYR A 158 2.90 -16.78 4.53
N ASP A 159 4.08 -17.38 4.47
CA ASP A 159 4.84 -17.80 5.65
C ASP A 159 5.17 -16.62 6.58
N GLY A 160 5.37 -15.42 6.03
CA GLY A 160 5.72 -14.23 6.82
C GLY A 160 7.22 -14.01 6.95
N PHE A 161 8.03 -15.05 6.74
CA PHE A 161 9.49 -14.98 6.79
C PHE A 161 10.15 -15.42 5.47
N LEU A 162 9.79 -16.60 4.98
CA LEU A 162 10.24 -17.11 3.68
C LEU A 162 9.33 -16.59 2.55
N PRO A 163 9.81 -16.57 1.28
CA PRO A 163 8.98 -16.22 0.13
C PRO A 163 7.84 -17.21 -0.12
N ASP A 164 7.82 -18.32 0.62
CA ASP A 164 6.81 -19.37 0.56
C ASP A 164 5.40 -18.80 0.70
N HIS A 165 4.57 -19.10 -0.30
CA HIS A 165 3.22 -18.60 -0.36
C HIS A 165 2.32 -19.54 -1.16
N SER A 166 1.03 -19.46 -0.88
CA SER A 166 0.01 -20.15 -1.67
C SER A 166 -1.13 -19.19 -1.97
N PHE A 167 -1.49 -19.10 -3.25
CA PHE A 167 -2.57 -18.25 -3.71
C PHE A 167 -3.50 -19.03 -4.61
N THR A 168 -4.80 -18.87 -4.40
CA THR A 168 -5.84 -19.41 -5.27
C THR A 168 -6.89 -18.35 -5.52
N LEU A 169 -7.28 -18.19 -6.78
CA LEU A 169 -8.30 -17.25 -7.24
C LEU A 169 -9.30 -18.00 -8.10
N LYS A 170 -10.58 -17.91 -7.75
CA LYS A 170 -11.70 -18.50 -8.50
C LYS A 170 -12.65 -17.42 -8.95
N TYR A 171 -13.12 -17.49 -10.19
CA TYR A 171 -14.06 -16.51 -10.73
C TYR A 171 -14.79 -17.02 -11.96
N ASN A 172 -15.97 -16.46 -12.22
CA ASN A 172 -16.79 -16.79 -13.38
C ASN A 172 -16.70 -15.68 -14.43
N VAL A 173 -16.54 -16.05 -15.70
CA VAL A 173 -16.63 -15.12 -16.83
C VAL A 173 -17.62 -15.58 -17.88
N PRO A 174 -18.17 -14.67 -18.72
CA PRO A 174 -18.96 -15.05 -19.87
C PRO A 174 -18.19 -15.91 -20.89
N LYS A 175 -18.90 -16.79 -21.61
CA LYS A 175 -18.31 -17.80 -22.50
C LYS A 175 -17.51 -17.21 -23.68
N ASN A 176 -17.86 -16.00 -24.11
CA ASN A 176 -17.19 -15.26 -25.18
C ASN A 176 -15.78 -14.75 -24.79
N ILE A 177 -15.47 -14.61 -23.49
CA ILE A 177 -14.15 -14.16 -23.03
C ILE A 177 -13.10 -15.25 -23.28
N LYS A 178 -12.03 -14.90 -23.99
CA LYS A 178 -10.92 -15.81 -24.27
C LYS A 178 -9.97 -15.88 -23.08
N ILE A 179 -9.89 -17.05 -22.46
CA ILE A 179 -8.95 -17.36 -21.36
C ILE A 179 -8.23 -18.63 -21.78
N LYS A 180 -6.90 -18.60 -21.74
CA LYS A 180 -6.07 -19.76 -22.08
C LYS A 180 -5.68 -20.47 -20.78
N PRO A 181 -5.93 -21.78 -20.67
CA PRO A 181 -5.35 -22.55 -19.58
C PRO A 181 -3.83 -22.64 -19.78
N PHE A 182 -3.11 -22.75 -18.67
CA PHE A 182 -1.68 -22.97 -18.67
C PHE A 182 -1.27 -23.68 -17.38
N ASP A 183 -0.07 -24.25 -17.41
CA ASP A 183 0.57 -24.86 -16.26
C ASP A 183 2.07 -24.63 -16.41
N ILE A 184 2.67 -24.04 -15.39
CA ILE A 184 4.08 -23.63 -15.33
C ILE A 184 4.65 -24.18 -14.04
N THR A 185 5.80 -24.83 -14.15
CA THR A 185 6.60 -25.30 -13.01
C THR A 185 8.04 -24.87 -13.24
N ASP A 186 8.62 -24.17 -12.28
CA ASP A 186 10.01 -23.72 -12.29
C ASP A 186 10.61 -23.94 -10.89
N GLY A 187 11.31 -25.06 -10.72
CA GLY A 187 11.78 -25.51 -9.41
C GLY A 187 10.60 -25.76 -8.45
N ASP A 188 10.63 -25.10 -7.29
CA ASP A 188 9.61 -25.18 -6.25
C ASP A 188 8.44 -24.20 -6.47
N PHE A 189 8.51 -23.38 -7.53
CA PHE A 189 7.44 -22.51 -7.95
C PHE A 189 6.50 -23.19 -8.94
N THR A 190 5.19 -23.12 -8.67
CA THR A 190 4.13 -23.62 -9.56
C THR A 190 3.06 -22.57 -9.78
N GLN A 191 2.62 -22.44 -11.03
CA GLN A 191 1.56 -21.51 -11.40
C GLN A 191 0.68 -22.15 -12.47
N SER A 192 -0.63 -22.21 -12.24
CA SER A 192 -1.56 -22.83 -13.18
C SER A 192 -2.85 -22.05 -13.30
N GLN A 193 -3.48 -22.17 -14.46
CA GLN A 193 -4.81 -21.64 -14.72
C GLN A 193 -5.66 -22.70 -15.40
N LYS A 194 -6.72 -23.11 -14.71
CA LYS A 194 -7.71 -24.08 -15.17
C LYS A 194 -8.98 -23.36 -15.59
N VAL A 195 -9.60 -23.84 -16.66
CA VAL A 195 -10.84 -23.28 -17.20
C VAL A 195 -11.86 -24.39 -17.37
N GLU A 196 -12.92 -24.34 -16.60
CA GLU A 196 -14.06 -25.23 -16.69
C GLU A 196 -15.19 -24.55 -17.47
N MET A 197 -15.69 -25.22 -18.51
CA MET A 197 -16.74 -24.69 -19.36
C MET A 197 -18.11 -25.02 -18.77
N LEU A 198 -18.92 -24.00 -18.49
CA LEU A 198 -20.32 -24.14 -18.07
C LEU A 198 -21.27 -23.80 -19.23
N LYS A 199 -22.58 -24.02 -19.03
CA LYS A 199 -23.61 -23.77 -20.07
C LYS A 199 -23.55 -22.34 -20.62
N THR A 200 -23.44 -21.35 -19.74
CA THR A 200 -23.50 -19.92 -20.08
C THR A 200 -22.23 -19.13 -19.71
N SER A 201 -21.33 -19.73 -18.92
CA SER A 201 -20.13 -19.09 -18.39
C SER A 201 -18.92 -20.04 -18.44
N LYS A 202 -17.78 -19.55 -18.01
CA LYS A 202 -16.59 -20.33 -17.69
C LYS A 202 -16.27 -20.08 -16.23
N ASN A 203 -15.95 -21.14 -15.51
CA ASN A 203 -15.33 -21.05 -14.20
C ASN A 203 -13.80 -21.11 -14.40
N VAL A 204 -13.09 -20.17 -13.80
CA VAL A 204 -11.63 -20.08 -13.92
C VAL A 204 -11.04 -20.20 -12.54
N GLU A 205 -10.05 -21.07 -12.42
CA GLU A 205 -9.27 -21.26 -11.21
C GLU A 205 -7.81 -21.00 -11.54
N TYR A 206 -7.26 -19.96 -10.93
CA TYR A 206 -5.84 -19.66 -10.95
C TYR A 206 -5.24 -20.08 -9.62
N SER A 207 -4.10 -20.76 -9.66
CA SER A 207 -3.36 -21.18 -8.49
C SER A 207 -1.88 -20.87 -8.65
N GLU A 208 -1.26 -20.42 -7.57
CA GLU A 208 0.17 -20.16 -7.47
C GLU A 208 0.66 -20.68 -6.13
N ASN A 209 1.83 -21.34 -6.13
CA ASN A 209 2.42 -21.91 -4.93
C ASN A 209 3.94 -21.88 -5.05
N GLU A 210 4.61 -21.38 -4.01
CA GLU A 210 6.06 -21.32 -3.84
C GLU A 210 6.40 -21.96 -2.49
N GLN A 211 7.38 -22.87 -2.49
CA GLN A 211 7.82 -23.67 -1.34
C GLN A 211 9.34 -23.70 -1.22
#